data_AF-A0AAN1JIP8-F1
#
_entry.id   AF-A0AAN1JIP8-F1
#
_cell.length_a   1.000
_cell.length_b   1.000
_cell.length_c   1.000
_cell.angle_alpha   90.00
_cell.angle_beta   90.00
_cell.angle_gamma   90.00
#
_symmetry.space_group_name_H-M   'P 1'
#
loop_
_entity.id
_entity.type
_entity.pdbx_description
1 polymer ?
#
loop_
_entity_poly.entity_id
_entity_poly.type
_entity_poly.pdbx_seq_one_letter_code
_entity_poly.pdbx_strand_id
1 'polypeptide(L)'
;MKSEILTLDPCDFADPAYAERFSPAFTRYVELKVNGVPSEHACIQAFKMIANRIDMSNLSSLALALDTNPWVTARVEQGILNADPEDLWQSDGSHALHALLAMLKHPNVRDTVKLQAIDRLNLLRGIMKIGENGSILIDTALSDFDKLVKKQKSTDNGTKH
;
A
#
# COMPACT_ATOMS: atom_id res chain seq x y z
N MET A 1 35.20 16.11 -7.52
CA MET A 1 34.99 14.91 -6.68
C MET A 1 33.94 14.04 -7.34
N LYS A 2 34.28 12.82 -7.75
CA LYS A 2 33.24 11.84 -8.12
C LYS A 2 32.48 11.51 -6.83
N SER A 3 31.16 11.74 -6.79
CA SER A 3 30.37 11.26 -5.65
C SER A 3 30.28 9.75 -5.77
N GLU A 4 30.87 9.03 -4.83
CA GLU A 4 30.72 7.58 -4.75
C GLU A 4 29.25 7.25 -4.48
N ILE A 5 28.71 6.33 -5.29
CA ILE A 5 27.38 5.76 -5.08
C ILE A 5 27.56 4.61 -4.09
N LEU A 6 26.77 4.61 -3.01
CA LEU A 6 26.81 3.55 -2.01
C LEU A 6 26.00 2.35 -2.48
N THR A 7 26.52 1.13 -2.31
CA THR A 7 25.80 -0.10 -2.62
C THR A 7 25.48 -0.84 -1.33
N LEU A 8 24.26 -1.38 -1.23
CA LEU A 8 23.80 -2.19 -0.10
C LEU A 8 23.61 -3.65 -0.53
N ASP A 9 23.93 -4.58 0.36
CA ASP A 9 23.76 -6.01 0.13
C ASP A 9 22.41 -6.50 0.70
N PRO A 10 21.56 -7.17 -0.11
CA PRO A 10 20.37 -7.85 0.37
C PRO A 10 20.62 -8.87 1.48
N CYS A 11 21.79 -9.51 1.54
CA CYS A 11 22.11 -10.47 2.60
C CYS A 11 22.13 -9.80 3.98
N ASP A 12 22.68 -8.58 4.09
CA ASP A 12 22.67 -7.81 5.33
C ASP A 12 21.24 -7.48 5.76
N PHE A 13 20.36 -7.22 4.80
CA PHE A 13 18.98 -6.83 5.04
C PHE A 13 18.11 -8.01 5.50
N ALA A 14 18.51 -9.24 5.18
CA ALA A 14 17.87 -10.47 5.65
C ALA A 14 18.37 -10.93 7.05
N ASP A 15 19.45 -10.35 7.57
CA ASP A 15 20.04 -10.73 8.86
C ASP A 15 19.37 -10.02 10.06
N PRO A 16 18.78 -10.75 11.02
CA PRO A 16 18.25 -10.17 12.26
C PRO A 16 19.28 -9.40 13.08
N ALA A 17 20.54 -9.87 13.14
CA ALA A 17 21.58 -9.23 13.94
C ALA A 17 21.99 -7.87 13.34
N TYR A 18 21.99 -7.77 12.00
CA TYR A 18 22.16 -6.51 11.29
C TYR A 18 20.99 -5.55 11.59
N ALA A 19 19.74 -6.05 11.56
CA ALA A 19 18.55 -5.27 11.88
C ALA A 19 18.62 -4.67 13.29
N GLU A 20 19.07 -5.44 14.29
CA GLU A 20 19.24 -4.95 15.66
C GLU A 20 20.28 -3.82 15.74
N ARG A 21 21.42 -3.98 15.06
CA ARG A 21 22.48 -2.96 15.04
C ARG A 21 22.04 -1.67 14.34
N PHE A 22 21.21 -1.77 13.30
CA PHE A 22 20.68 -0.66 12.53
C PHE A 22 19.20 -0.38 12.83
N SER A 23 18.79 -0.63 14.08
CA SER A 23 17.39 -0.57 14.53
C SER A 23 16.59 0.66 14.06
N PRO A 24 17.11 1.91 14.05
CA PRO A 24 16.28 3.06 13.66
C PRO A 24 15.72 2.98 12.23
N ALA A 25 16.53 2.51 11.26
CA ALA A 25 16.07 2.39 9.88
C ALA A 25 15.08 1.22 9.73
N PHE A 26 15.35 0.09 10.39
CA PHE A 26 14.47 -1.07 10.38
C PHE A 26 13.14 -0.81 11.09
N THR A 27 13.16 -0.12 12.23
CA THR A 27 11.93 0.34 12.92
C THR A 27 11.13 1.25 12.01
N ARG A 28 11.77 2.20 11.32
CA ARG A 28 11.06 3.07 10.37
C ARG A 28 10.45 2.27 9.21
N TYR A 29 11.15 1.25 8.73
CA TYR A 29 10.61 0.35 7.73
C TYR A 29 9.36 -0.38 8.25
N VAL A 30 9.42 -0.95 9.46
CA VAL A 30 8.28 -1.60 10.13
C VAL A 30 7.09 -0.64 10.23
N GLU A 31 7.28 0.59 10.71
CA GLU A 31 6.20 1.59 10.80
C GLU A 31 5.53 1.84 9.45
N LEU A 32 6.32 2.03 8.40
CA LEU A 32 5.81 2.27 7.05
C LEU A 32 5.03 1.04 6.55
N LYS A 33 5.50 -0.17 6.85
CA LYS A 33 4.82 -1.42 6.50
C LYS A 33 3.50 -1.59 7.25
N VAL A 34 3.46 -1.29 8.54
CA VAL A 34 2.23 -1.31 9.36
C VAL A 34 1.21 -0.30 8.80
N ASN A 35 1.68 0.86 8.33
CA ASN A 35 0.86 1.85 7.62
C ASN A 35 0.53 1.48 6.17
N GLY A 36 0.87 0.28 5.69
CA GLY A 36 0.50 -0.19 4.36
C GLY A 36 1.30 0.42 3.19
N VAL A 37 2.45 1.05 3.47
CA VAL A 37 3.34 1.55 2.41
C VAL A 37 3.98 0.36 1.65
N PRO A 38 3.99 0.36 0.31
CA PRO A 38 4.61 -0.70 -0.49
C PRO A 38 6.10 -0.91 -0.16
N SER A 39 6.58 -2.15 -0.20
CA SER A 39 7.92 -2.53 0.31
C SER A 39 9.08 -1.73 -0.28
N GLU A 40 9.09 -1.49 -1.59
CA GLU A 40 10.15 -0.71 -2.24
C GLU A 40 10.12 0.77 -1.81
N HIS A 41 8.92 1.36 -1.69
CA HIS A 41 8.75 2.73 -1.21
C HIS A 41 9.13 2.85 0.27
N ALA A 42 8.73 1.88 1.09
CA ALA A 42 9.11 1.80 2.50
C ALA A 42 10.63 1.68 2.64
N CYS A 43 11.29 0.87 1.81
CA CYS A 43 12.74 0.70 1.77
C CYS A 43 13.44 2.03 1.42
N ILE A 44 13.02 2.70 0.34
CA ILE A 44 13.58 4.01 -0.06
C ILE A 44 13.48 5.03 1.08
N GLN A 45 12.30 5.12 1.70
CA GLN A 45 12.06 6.12 2.75
C GLN A 45 12.79 5.80 4.05
N ALA A 46 12.73 4.54 4.52
CA ALA A 46 13.33 4.12 5.77
C ALA A 46 14.86 4.28 5.77
N PHE A 47 15.51 3.92 4.65
CA PHE A 47 16.96 4.00 4.49
C PHE A 47 17.43 5.29 3.82
N LYS A 48 16.51 6.22 3.52
CA LYS A 48 16.77 7.52 2.89
C LYS A 48 17.64 7.39 1.62
N MET A 49 17.35 6.40 0.79
CA MET A 49 18.23 5.95 -0.31
C MET A 49 18.55 7.08 -1.31
N ILE A 50 17.58 7.93 -1.63
CA ILE A 50 17.77 9.09 -2.53
C ILE A 50 18.72 10.12 -1.90
N ALA A 51 18.48 10.50 -0.64
CA ALA A 51 19.29 11.51 0.05
C ALA A 51 20.74 11.04 0.23
N ASN A 52 20.91 9.73 0.45
CA ASN A 52 22.20 9.10 0.67
C ASN A 52 22.89 8.64 -0.62
N ARG A 53 22.31 8.91 -1.80
CA ARG A 53 22.85 8.49 -3.11
C ARG A 53 23.18 7.00 -3.17
N ILE A 54 22.28 6.18 -2.63
CA ILE A 54 22.41 4.73 -2.63
C ILE A 54 21.96 4.20 -4.01
N ASP A 55 22.69 3.22 -4.53
CA ASP A 55 22.29 2.51 -5.74
C ASP A 55 20.96 1.78 -5.51
N MET A 56 20.03 1.97 -6.44
CA MET A 56 18.69 1.38 -6.40
C MET A 56 18.52 0.28 -7.45
N SER A 57 19.58 -0.12 -8.14
CA SER A 57 19.55 -1.18 -9.15
C SER A 57 19.05 -2.53 -8.60
N ASN A 58 19.28 -2.81 -7.31
CA ASN A 58 18.86 -4.01 -6.61
C ASN A 58 17.73 -3.77 -5.59
N LEU A 59 16.97 -2.67 -5.72
CA LEU A 59 15.94 -2.26 -4.76
C LEU A 59 14.92 -3.36 -4.46
N SER A 60 14.44 -4.07 -5.49
CA SER A 60 13.47 -5.16 -5.30
C SER A 60 14.04 -6.30 -4.44
N SER A 61 15.34 -6.61 -4.59
CA SER A 61 16.02 -7.62 -3.77
C SER A 61 16.20 -7.14 -2.32
N LEU A 62 16.53 -5.86 -2.11
CA LEU A 62 16.63 -5.27 -0.77
C LEU A 62 15.28 -5.26 -0.05
N ALA A 63 14.21 -4.89 -0.76
CA ALA A 63 12.86 -4.87 -0.23
C ALA A 63 12.38 -6.28 0.13
N LEU A 64 12.65 -7.28 -0.74
CA LEU A 64 12.35 -8.68 -0.46
C LEU A 64 13.12 -9.19 0.76
N ALA A 65 14.42 -8.86 0.87
CA ALA A 65 15.24 -9.27 2.01
C ALA A 65 14.68 -8.74 3.35
N LEU A 66 14.26 -7.47 3.39
CA LEU A 66 13.60 -6.86 4.54
C LEU A 66 12.28 -7.56 4.88
N ASP A 67 11.45 -7.86 3.88
CA ASP A 67 10.16 -8.56 4.08
C ASP A 67 10.37 -9.98 4.63
N THR A 68 11.51 -10.62 4.33
CA THR A 68 11.87 -11.96 4.83
C THR A 68 12.66 -11.95 6.14
N ASN A 69 13.08 -10.79 6.64
CA ASN A 69 13.90 -10.69 7.85
C ASN A 69 13.06 -11.03 9.10
N PRO A 70 13.40 -12.07 9.88
CA PRO A 70 12.64 -12.47 11.07
C PRO A 70 12.40 -11.35 12.09
N TRP A 71 13.37 -10.44 12.25
CA TRP A 71 13.25 -9.31 13.17
C TRP A 71 12.18 -8.31 12.72
N VAL A 72 12.09 -8.09 11.42
CA VAL A 72 11.12 -7.19 10.78
C VAL A 72 9.75 -7.84 10.79
N THR A 73 9.65 -9.10 10.34
CA THR A 73 8.39 -9.85 10.27
C THR A 73 7.68 -9.87 11.61
N ALA A 74 8.38 -10.27 12.69
CA ALA A 74 7.81 -10.33 14.02
C ALA A 74 7.27 -8.97 14.50
N ARG A 75 7.96 -7.88 14.17
CA ARG A 75 7.56 -6.52 14.57
C ARG A 75 6.43 -5.95 13.71
N VAL A 76 6.39 -6.27 12.42
CA VAL A 76 5.26 -5.91 11.56
C VAL A 76 4.01 -6.62 12.05
N GLU A 77 4.09 -7.92 12.36
CA GLU A 77 2.95 -8.68 12.92
C GLU A 77 2.48 -8.08 14.25
N GLN A 78 3.39 -7.79 15.18
CA GLN A 78 3.04 -7.12 16.43
C GLN A 78 2.45 -5.72 16.22
N GLY A 79 3.00 -4.94 15.28
CA GLY A 79 2.51 -3.61 14.95
C GLY A 79 1.10 -3.64 14.38
N ILE A 80 0.79 -4.61 13.51
CA ILE A 80 -0.55 -4.83 12.97
C ILE A 80 -1.54 -5.25 14.06
N LEU A 81 -1.14 -6.15 14.97
CA LEU A 81 -1.99 -6.61 16.07
C LEU A 81 -2.32 -5.49 17.07
N ASN A 82 -1.39 -4.56 17.26
CA ASN A 82 -1.54 -3.44 18.19
C ASN A 82 -2.12 -2.18 17.53
N ALA A 83 -2.32 -2.18 16.21
CA ALA A 83 -2.90 -1.05 15.50
C ALA A 83 -4.36 -0.88 15.91
N ASP A 84 -4.77 0.36 16.23
CA ASP A 84 -6.18 0.66 16.46
C ASP A 84 -6.93 0.46 15.14
N PRO A 85 -8.01 -0.34 15.10
CA PRO A 85 -8.87 -0.44 13.92
C PRO A 85 -9.38 0.92 13.42
N GLU A 86 -9.49 1.93 14.28
CA GLU A 86 -9.81 3.30 13.89
C GLU A 86 -8.68 3.97 13.08
N ASP A 87 -7.41 3.62 13.31
CA ASP A 87 -6.26 4.16 12.57
C ASP A 87 -6.25 3.74 11.08
N LEU A 88 -6.96 2.66 10.73
CA LEU A 88 -7.21 2.29 9.32
C LEU A 88 -8.02 3.38 8.57
N TRP A 89 -8.77 4.20 9.33
CA TRP A 89 -9.65 5.24 8.82
C TRP A 89 -9.12 6.67 9.05
N GLN A 90 -8.27 6.89 10.06
CA GLN A 90 -7.92 8.23 10.58
C GLN A 90 -6.99 9.08 9.70
N SER A 91 -6.29 8.53 8.71
CA SER A 91 -5.39 9.31 7.85
C SER A 91 -5.92 9.45 6.41
N ASP A 92 -7.11 10.06 6.25
CA ASP A 92 -7.77 10.35 4.96
C ASP A 92 -8.47 9.17 4.27
N GLY A 93 -8.83 8.08 4.99
CA GLY A 93 -9.49 6.89 4.41
C GLY A 93 -8.68 6.15 3.33
N SER A 94 -7.46 6.62 3.08
CA SER A 94 -6.62 6.21 1.95
C SER A 94 -5.90 4.89 2.22
N HIS A 95 -5.64 4.53 3.49
CA HIS A 95 -4.98 3.27 3.84
C HIS A 95 -5.88 2.06 3.61
N ALA A 96 -7.11 2.07 4.13
CA ALA A 96 -8.08 1.03 3.85
C ALA A 96 -8.35 0.89 2.33
N LEU A 97 -8.44 2.02 1.62
CA LEU A 97 -8.61 2.03 0.17
C LEU A 97 -7.41 1.41 -0.57
N HIS A 98 -6.19 1.79 -0.21
CA HIS A 98 -4.98 1.24 -0.81
C HIS A 98 -4.82 -0.26 -0.51
N ALA A 99 -5.15 -0.72 0.70
CA ALA A 99 -5.10 -2.13 1.05
C ALA A 99 -6.08 -2.96 0.19
N LEU A 100 -7.31 -2.48 0.01
CA LEU A 100 -8.30 -3.12 -0.86
C LEU A 100 -7.83 -3.15 -2.33
N LEU A 101 -7.24 -2.05 -2.82
CA LEU A 101 -6.66 -1.99 -4.17
C LEU A 101 -5.44 -2.91 -4.34
N ALA A 102 -4.60 -3.05 -3.31
CA ALA A 102 -3.46 -3.96 -3.33
C ALA A 102 -3.91 -5.43 -3.38
N MET A 103 -4.95 -5.80 -2.62
CA MET A 103 -5.53 -7.14 -2.66
C MET A 103 -6.05 -7.51 -4.06
N LEU A 104 -6.62 -6.54 -4.80
CA LEU A 104 -7.09 -6.77 -6.16
C LEU A 104 -5.99 -7.08 -7.15
N LYS A 105 -4.85 -6.41 -6.99
CA LYS A 105 -3.69 -6.55 -7.89
C LYS A 105 -2.83 -7.77 -7.55
N HIS A 106 -3.00 -8.36 -6.37
CA HIS A 106 -2.14 -9.44 -5.92
C HIS A 106 -2.53 -10.79 -6.57
N PRO A 107 -1.59 -11.48 -7.24
CA PRO A 107 -1.91 -12.69 -8.02
C PRO A 107 -2.38 -13.86 -7.14
N ASN A 108 -1.85 -13.98 -5.93
CA ASN A 108 -2.14 -15.12 -5.03
C ASN A 108 -3.35 -14.92 -4.11
N VAL A 109 -4.03 -13.77 -4.18
CA VAL A 109 -5.26 -13.55 -3.40
C VAL A 109 -6.41 -14.30 -4.08
N ARG A 110 -7.15 -15.09 -3.30
CA ARG A 110 -8.31 -15.85 -3.79
C ARG A 110 -9.33 -14.93 -4.45
N ASP A 111 -9.92 -15.38 -5.54
CA ASP A 111 -10.87 -14.56 -6.32
C ASP A 111 -12.09 -14.13 -5.49
N THR A 112 -12.53 -14.95 -4.54
CA THR A 112 -13.60 -14.59 -3.59
C THR A 112 -13.24 -13.39 -2.72
N VAL A 113 -11.98 -13.30 -2.28
CA VAL A 113 -11.47 -12.17 -1.49
C VAL A 113 -11.31 -10.93 -2.36
N LYS A 114 -10.93 -11.10 -3.63
CA LYS A 114 -10.92 -9.99 -4.61
C LYS A 114 -12.32 -9.44 -4.85
N LEU A 115 -13.32 -10.30 -5.04
CA LEU A 115 -14.72 -9.88 -5.21
C LEU A 115 -15.22 -9.11 -3.98
N GLN A 116 -14.93 -9.61 -2.77
CA GLN A 116 -15.25 -8.90 -1.53
C GLN A 116 -14.57 -7.53 -1.45
N ALA A 117 -13.31 -7.42 -1.88
CA ALA A 117 -12.61 -6.14 -1.92
C ALA A 117 -13.27 -5.15 -2.91
N ILE A 118 -13.70 -5.63 -4.08
CA ILE A 118 -14.48 -4.83 -5.05
C ILE A 118 -15.78 -4.34 -4.42
N ASP A 119 -16.51 -5.22 -3.74
CA ASP A 119 -17.77 -4.87 -3.09
C ASP A 119 -17.59 -3.78 -2.03
N ARG A 120 -16.54 -3.89 -1.21
CA ARG A 120 -16.20 -2.85 -0.23
C ARG A 120 -15.82 -1.54 -0.89
N LEU A 121 -15.06 -1.56 -1.99
CA LEU A 121 -14.72 -0.35 -2.76
C LEU A 121 -15.96 0.28 -3.40
N ASN A 122 -16.87 -0.52 -3.95
CA ASN A 122 -18.12 -0.04 -4.54
C ASN A 122 -19.03 0.62 -3.50
N LEU A 123 -19.05 0.09 -2.27
CA LEU A 123 -19.75 0.71 -1.16
C LEU A 123 -19.14 2.07 -0.78
N LEU A 124 -17.81 2.15 -0.69
CA LEU A 124 -17.09 3.40 -0.40
C LEU A 124 -17.27 4.45 -1.50
N ARG A 125 -17.42 4.04 -2.77
CA ARG A 125 -17.71 4.94 -3.90
C ARG A 125 -19.19 5.33 -4.00
N GLY A 126 -20.05 4.84 -3.11
CA GLY A 126 -21.50 5.08 -3.15
C GLY A 126 -22.21 4.41 -4.33
N ILE A 127 -21.55 3.47 -5.00
CA ILE A 127 -22.15 2.66 -6.09
C ILE A 127 -23.11 1.63 -5.49
N MET A 128 -22.76 1.12 -4.31
CA MET A 128 -23.59 0.21 -3.52
C MET A 128 -23.92 0.81 -2.15
N LYS A 129 -25.11 0.49 -1.64
CA LYS A 129 -25.58 0.82 -0.30
C LYS A 129 -25.93 -0.45 0.45
N ILE A 130 -25.77 -0.45 1.78
CA ILE A 130 -26.33 -1.50 2.62
C ILE A 130 -27.78 -1.11 2.95
N GLY A 131 -28.73 -1.95 2.55
CA GLY A 131 -30.14 -1.83 2.91
C GLY A 131 -30.40 -2.19 4.38
N GLU A 132 -31.59 -1.84 4.88
CA GLU A 132 -31.97 -1.94 6.30
C GLU A 132 -31.91 -3.36 6.89
N ASN A 133 -31.91 -4.39 6.03
CA ASN A 133 -31.82 -5.80 6.41
C ASN A 133 -30.42 -6.42 6.15
N GLY A 134 -29.41 -5.60 5.85
CA GLY A 134 -28.07 -6.06 5.49
C GLY A 134 -27.91 -6.51 4.04
N SER A 135 -28.94 -6.37 3.19
CA SER A 135 -28.84 -6.64 1.76
C SER A 135 -28.05 -5.54 1.04
N ILE A 136 -27.25 -5.91 0.03
CA ILE A 136 -26.52 -4.94 -0.79
C ILE A 136 -27.48 -4.41 -1.86
N LEU A 137 -27.81 -3.12 -1.81
CA LEU A 137 -28.59 -2.41 -2.80
C LEU A 137 -27.62 -1.73 -3.79
N ILE A 138 -27.73 -2.06 -5.08
CA ILE A 138 -27.00 -1.36 -6.14
C ILE A 138 -27.81 -0.10 -6.48
N ASP A 139 -27.31 1.06 -6.05
CA ASP A 139 -28.05 2.33 -6.16
C ASP A 139 -27.85 3.03 -7.51
N THR A 140 -26.85 2.60 -8.28
CA THR A 140 -26.63 3.09 -9.65
C THR A 140 -26.99 2.00 -10.65
N ALA A 141 -28.14 2.14 -11.31
CA ALA A 141 -28.43 1.34 -12.50
C ALA A 141 -27.28 1.52 -13.51
N LEU A 142 -26.90 0.46 -14.23
CA LEU A 142 -25.84 0.49 -15.27
C LEU A 142 -26.01 1.66 -16.26
N SER A 143 -27.25 2.08 -16.50
CA SER A 143 -27.64 3.22 -17.34
C SER A 143 -27.15 4.58 -16.86
N ASP A 144 -26.86 4.73 -15.57
CA ASP A 144 -26.33 5.97 -14.99
C ASP A 144 -24.79 6.02 -15.01
N PHE A 145 -24.12 4.86 -15.08
CA PHE A 145 -22.68 4.78 -15.32
C PHE A 145 -22.30 5.34 -16.69
N ASP A 146 -23.07 5.00 -17.73
CA ASP A 146 -22.89 5.55 -19.08
C ASP A 146 -23.05 7.08 -19.13
N LYS A 147 -23.94 7.63 -18.30
CA LYS A 147 -24.12 9.09 -18.19
C LYS A 147 -22.95 9.75 -17.46
N LEU A 148 -22.39 9.10 -16.44
CA LEU A 148 -21.23 9.61 -15.69
C LEU A 148 -19.96 9.63 -16.56
N VAL A 149 -19.73 8.56 -17.33
CA VAL A 149 -18.61 8.46 -18.28
C VAL A 149 -18.75 9.47 -19.43
N LYS A 150 -19.97 9.69 -19.94
CA LYS A 150 -20.24 10.73 -20.95
C LYS A 150 -20.02 12.14 -20.40
N LYS A 151 -20.40 12.41 -19.16
CA LYS A 151 -20.26 13.73 -18.51
C LYS A 151 -18.77 14.11 -18.31
N GLN A 152 -17.91 13.14 -17.99
CA GLN A 152 -16.45 13.37 -17.89
C GLN A 152 -15.80 13.68 -19.24
N LYS A 153 -16.24 13.04 -20.33
CA LYS A 153 -15.75 13.34 -21.69
C LYS A 153 -16.20 14.71 -22.21
N SER A 154 -17.34 15.22 -21.76
CA SER A 154 -17.81 16.57 -22.14
C SER A 154 -17.08 17.70 -21.43
N THR A 155 -16.57 17.48 -20.21
CA THR A 155 -15.79 18.48 -19.47
C THR A 155 -14.35 18.63 -19.98
N ASP A 156 -13.77 17.58 -20.59
CA ASP A 156 -12.40 17.62 -21.12
C ASP A 156 -12.30 18.35 -22.48
N ASN A 157 -13.42 18.47 -23.20
CA ASN A 157 -13.49 19.21 -24.47
C ASN A 157 -13.88 20.70 -24.30
N GLY A 158 -14.11 21.17 -23.06
CA GLY A 158 -14.58 22.53 -22.77
C GLY A 158 -13.49 23.55 -22.44
N THR A 159 -12.24 23.13 -22.25
CA THR A 159 -11.14 24.03 -21.82
C THR A 159 -10.20 24.33 -22.98
N LYS A 160 -10.72 25.01 -24.00
CA LYS A 160 -9.92 25.81 -24.94
C LYS A 160 -10.62 27.13 -25.20
N HIS A 161 -10.37 28.11 -24.35
CA HIS A 161 -10.37 29.52 -24.70
C HIS A 161 -9.25 30.22 -23.93
#